data_AF-A0A1C6SS49-F1
#
_entry.id   AF-A0A1C6SS49-F1
#
_cell.length_a   1.000
_cell.length_b   1.000
_cell.length_c   1.000
_cell.angle_alpha   90.00
_cell.angle_beta   90.00
_cell.angle_gamma   90.00
#
_symmetry.space_group_name_H-M   'P 1'
#
loop_
_entity.id
_entity.type
_entity.pdbx_description
1 polymer ?
#
loop_
_entity_poly.entity_id
_entity_poly.type
_entity_poly.pdbx_seq_one_letter_code
_entity_poly.pdbx_strand_id
1 'polypeptide(L)'
;MSLRRRPAAVAFRLAIVVSVLAGVVLTALGPATVTGLLPYFTIQSNVAVALFATHAGWRAWQGRPEPTSALKGAVTLYITITGVVYHLVLANPASPFAMAQPDRAFGEALGNQFLHTIVPLLAVADWVLFDRRGRLRPRYAAWWLAFPLGYLGFALVRGLVVDRYPYPFIDAGELGYDGVAVSAVFFAAAFWLLGLLFVAVDRLLGRRPAGRLVAATPATSATGASGSARSAGTADPASPGTASPDPAASPGAGGSVLPTPRRPADDAEGASTGLR
;
A
#
# COMPACT_ATOMS: atom_id res chain seq x y z
N MET A 1 17.50 6.48 -3.76
CA MET A 1 18.16 5.47 -2.92
C MET A 1 19.58 5.29 -3.43
N SER A 2 20.60 5.32 -2.57
CA SER A 2 21.98 5.08 -3.03
C SER A 2 22.13 3.65 -3.55
N LEU A 3 22.98 3.44 -4.57
CA LEU A 3 23.21 2.13 -5.19
C LEU A 3 23.58 1.05 -4.16
N ARG A 4 24.36 1.42 -3.13
CA ARG A 4 24.78 0.54 -2.03
C ARG A 4 23.63 0.02 -1.15
N ARG A 5 22.48 0.71 -1.09
CA ARG A 5 21.33 0.29 -0.27
C ARG A 5 20.33 -0.59 -1.03
N ARG A 6 20.41 -0.64 -2.36
CA ARG A 6 19.49 -1.43 -3.20
C ARG A 6 19.45 -2.93 -2.84
N PRO A 7 20.58 -3.65 -2.70
CA PRO A 7 20.53 -5.08 -2.38
C PRO A 7 19.91 -5.35 -1.02
N ALA A 8 20.19 -4.49 -0.02
CA ALA A 8 19.58 -4.60 1.30
C ALA A 8 18.05 -4.42 1.26
N ALA A 9 17.53 -3.47 0.49
CA ALA A 9 16.08 -3.30 0.33
C ALA A 9 15.42 -4.45 -0.43
N VAL A 10 16.08 -5.00 -1.45
CA VAL A 10 15.56 -6.17 -2.16
C VAL A 10 15.50 -7.37 -1.21
N ALA A 11 16.57 -7.65 -0.47
CA ALA A 11 16.60 -8.73 0.51
C ALA A 11 15.51 -8.56 1.59
N PHE A 12 15.33 -7.33 2.09
CA PHE A 12 14.31 -7.03 3.10
C PHE A 12 12.89 -7.25 2.58
N ARG A 13 12.61 -6.84 1.34
CA ARG A 13 11.29 -7.04 0.71
C ARG A 13 11.03 -8.50 0.36
N LEU A 14 12.06 -9.26 -0.03
CA LEU A 14 11.96 -10.71 -0.16
C LEU A 14 11.63 -11.36 1.18
N ALA A 15 12.25 -10.92 2.28
CA ALA A 15 11.94 -11.42 3.62
C ALA A 15 10.47 -11.14 4.02
N ILE A 16 9.91 -9.97 3.67
CA ILE A 16 8.48 -9.68 3.84
C ILE A 16 7.63 -10.69 3.06
N VAL A 17 7.91 -10.89 1.77
CA VAL A 17 7.13 -11.80 0.91
C VAL A 17 7.19 -13.24 1.43
N VAL A 18 8.38 -13.73 1.76
CA VAL A 18 8.58 -15.07 2.34
C VAL A 18 7.84 -15.21 3.67
N SER A 19 7.89 -14.19 4.52
CA SER A 19 7.18 -14.18 5.81
C SER A 19 5.66 -14.23 5.64
N VAL A 20 5.11 -13.52 4.66
CA VAL A 20 3.68 -13.58 4.33
C VAL A 20 3.31 -14.97 3.81
N LEU A 21 4.07 -15.51 2.87
CA LEU A 21 3.81 -16.85 2.32
C LEU A 21 3.91 -17.93 3.39
N ALA A 22 4.95 -17.90 4.23
CA ALA A 22 5.10 -18.80 5.36
C ALA A 22 3.91 -18.67 6.32
N GLY A 23 3.52 -17.44 6.67
CA GLY A 23 2.36 -17.18 7.52
C GLY A 23 1.08 -17.80 6.98
N VAL A 24 0.74 -17.52 5.72
CA VAL A 24 -0.47 -18.04 5.07
C VAL A 24 -0.44 -19.55 4.95
N VAL A 25 0.67 -20.14 4.50
CA VAL A 25 0.80 -21.59 4.33
C VAL A 25 0.68 -22.30 5.68
N LEU A 26 1.40 -21.83 6.71
CA LEU A 26 1.36 -22.43 8.04
C LEU A 26 -0.03 -22.36 8.67
N THR A 27 -0.77 -21.27 8.44
CA THR A 27 -2.18 -21.16 8.89
C THR A 27 -3.11 -22.06 8.08
N ALA A 28 -2.92 -22.18 6.76
CA ALA A 28 -3.75 -23.00 5.88
C ALA A 28 -3.50 -24.52 6.00
N LEU A 29 -2.37 -24.93 6.58
CA LEU A 29 -2.10 -26.33 6.97
C LEU A 29 -2.90 -26.75 8.21
N GLY A 30 -3.45 -25.80 8.95
CA GLY A 30 -4.41 -26.05 10.02
C GLY A 30 -5.82 -26.37 9.48
N PRO A 31 -6.85 -26.37 10.35
CA PRO A 31 -8.22 -26.64 9.94
C PRO A 31 -8.84 -25.52 9.06
N ALA A 32 -8.14 -24.38 8.91
CA ALA A 32 -8.62 -23.24 8.15
C ALA A 32 -8.44 -23.46 6.64
N THR A 33 -9.53 -23.39 5.88
CA THR A 33 -9.47 -23.38 4.41
C THR A 33 -9.02 -22.00 3.91
N VAL A 34 -8.31 -21.97 2.77
CA VAL A 34 -7.88 -20.71 2.13
C VAL A 34 -9.07 -19.77 1.88
N THR A 35 -10.23 -20.30 1.45
CA THR A 35 -11.46 -19.53 1.25
C THR A 35 -12.05 -18.99 2.55
N GLY A 36 -11.87 -19.70 3.67
CA GLY A 36 -12.24 -19.24 5.01
C GLY A 36 -11.37 -18.08 5.52
N LEU A 37 -10.14 -17.94 5.00
CA LEU A 37 -9.17 -16.91 5.41
C LEU A 37 -9.33 -15.58 4.66
N LEU A 38 -9.77 -15.59 3.40
CA LEU A 38 -9.91 -14.39 2.56
C LEU A 38 -10.78 -13.26 3.14
N PRO A 39 -11.87 -13.54 3.90
CA PRO A 39 -12.70 -12.49 4.49
C PRO A 39 -12.03 -11.68 5.60
N TYR A 40 -10.87 -12.09 6.11
CA TYR A 40 -10.18 -11.40 7.19
C TYR A 40 -9.31 -10.25 6.65
N PHE A 41 -9.42 -9.09 7.29
CA PHE A 41 -8.57 -7.92 7.00
C PHE A 41 -7.07 -8.26 7.14
N THR A 42 -6.73 -9.14 8.09
CA THR A 42 -5.38 -9.69 8.26
C THR A 42 -4.82 -10.24 6.96
N ILE A 43 -5.60 -11.07 6.25
CA ILE A 43 -5.14 -11.72 5.02
C ILE A 43 -5.06 -10.72 3.87
N GLN A 44 -6.07 -9.86 3.74
CA GLN A 44 -6.09 -8.83 2.69
C GLN A 44 -4.91 -7.85 2.82
N SER A 45 -4.60 -7.41 4.04
CA SER A 45 -3.46 -6.52 4.32
C SER A 45 -2.10 -7.21 4.14
N ASN A 46 -1.96 -8.49 4.52
CA ASN A 46 -0.77 -9.29 4.27
C ASN A 46 -0.53 -9.49 2.77
N VAL A 47 -1.58 -9.77 2.00
CA VAL A 47 -1.50 -9.85 0.53
C VAL A 47 -1.11 -8.50 -0.06
N ALA A 48 -1.73 -7.40 0.39
CA ALA A 48 -1.40 -6.06 -0.10
C ALA A 48 0.08 -5.69 0.14
N VAL A 49 0.63 -5.96 1.32
CA VAL A 49 2.04 -5.68 1.61
C VAL A 49 2.99 -6.63 0.85
N ALA A 50 2.62 -7.89 0.64
CA ALA A 50 3.41 -8.83 -0.17
C ALA A 50 3.46 -8.42 -1.66
N LEU A 51 2.33 -8.00 -2.23
CA LEU A 51 2.25 -7.49 -3.60
C LEU A 51 3.07 -6.21 -3.75
N PHE A 52 2.95 -5.29 -2.77
CA PHE A 52 3.76 -4.08 -2.75
C PHE A 52 5.26 -4.39 -2.65
N ALA A 53 5.66 -5.27 -1.72
CA ALA A 53 7.06 -5.65 -1.50
C ALA A 53 7.65 -6.32 -2.74
N THR A 54 6.90 -7.22 -3.39
CA THR A 54 7.27 -7.84 -4.67
C THR A 54 7.49 -6.79 -5.75
N HIS A 55 6.51 -5.89 -5.95
CA HIS A 55 6.60 -4.85 -6.98
C HIS A 55 7.76 -3.88 -6.72
N ALA A 56 7.91 -3.42 -5.48
CA ALA A 56 8.97 -2.51 -5.09
C ALA A 56 10.36 -3.18 -5.17
N GLY A 57 10.47 -4.45 -4.80
CA GLY A 57 11.68 -5.26 -4.94
C GLY A 57 12.10 -5.42 -6.40
N TRP A 58 11.16 -5.77 -7.27
CA TRP A 58 11.39 -5.89 -8.72
C TRP A 58 11.84 -4.57 -9.35
N ARG A 59 11.19 -3.45 -8.98
CA ARG A 59 11.59 -2.10 -9.41
C ARG A 59 13.00 -1.75 -8.96
N ALA A 60 13.36 -2.06 -7.71
CA ALA A 60 14.69 -1.81 -7.17
C ALA A 60 15.77 -2.64 -7.88
N TRP A 61 15.48 -3.90 -8.22
CA TRP A 61 16.36 -4.76 -9.02
C TRP A 61 16.60 -4.18 -10.42
N GLN A 62 15.55 -3.73 -11.11
CA GLN A 62 15.67 -3.02 -12.39
C GLN A 62 16.30 -1.62 -12.28
N GLY A 63 16.67 -1.16 -11.08
CA GLY A 63 17.20 0.19 -10.85
C GLY A 63 16.20 1.32 -11.09
N ARG A 64 14.89 1.00 -11.13
CA ARG A 64 13.80 1.95 -11.37
C ARG A 64 13.39 2.68 -10.09
N PRO A 65 12.73 3.85 -10.20
CA PRO A 65 12.23 4.58 -9.03
C PRO A 65 11.25 3.73 -8.20
N GLU A 66 11.32 3.94 -6.88
CA GLU A 66 10.38 3.38 -5.90
C GLU A 66 8.92 3.75 -6.23
N PRO A 67 7.95 2.91 -5.84
CA PRO A 67 6.54 3.28 -5.84
C PRO A 67 6.27 4.54 -4.99
N THR A 68 5.07 5.10 -5.13
CA THR A 68 4.72 6.34 -4.43
C THR A 68 4.76 6.14 -2.91
N SER A 69 5.23 7.15 -2.17
CA SER A 69 5.25 7.11 -0.70
C SER A 69 3.83 7.05 -0.10
N ALA A 70 2.83 7.55 -0.83
CA ALA A 70 1.43 7.43 -0.45
C ALA A 70 0.97 5.96 -0.48
N LEU A 71 1.34 5.19 -1.51
CA LEU A 71 1.02 3.77 -1.59
C LEU A 71 1.78 2.96 -0.55
N LYS A 72 3.09 3.21 -0.39
CA LYS A 72 3.91 2.56 0.65
C LYS A 72 3.34 2.81 2.04
N GLY A 73 3.04 4.08 2.36
CA GLY A 73 2.42 4.45 3.62
C GLY A 73 1.05 3.79 3.84
N ALA A 74 0.23 3.64 2.78
CA ALA A 74 -1.06 2.94 2.86
C ALA A 74 -0.88 1.48 3.28
N VAL A 75 -0.07 0.71 2.53
CA VAL A 75 0.11 -0.72 2.82
C VAL A 75 0.79 -0.96 4.15
N THR A 76 1.75 -0.09 4.55
CA THR A 76 2.37 -0.17 5.88
C THR A 76 1.37 0.16 6.98
N LEU A 77 0.48 1.15 6.79
CA LEU A 77 -0.59 1.43 7.75
C LEU A 77 -1.53 0.21 7.89
N TYR A 78 -1.98 -0.39 6.79
CA TYR A 78 -2.92 -1.50 6.83
C TYR A 78 -2.34 -2.71 7.56
N ILE A 79 -1.09 -3.07 7.29
CA ILE A 79 -0.45 -4.18 8.00
C ILE A 79 -0.12 -3.83 9.46
N THR A 80 0.12 -2.55 9.77
CA THR A 80 0.27 -2.08 11.16
C THR A 80 -1.05 -2.18 11.91
N ILE A 81 -2.18 -1.83 11.28
CA ILE A 81 -3.52 -2.01 11.84
C ILE A 81 -3.72 -3.48 12.21
N THR A 82 -3.37 -4.41 11.31
CA THR A 82 -3.45 -5.86 11.58
C THR A 82 -2.69 -6.26 12.84
N GLY A 83 -1.43 -5.83 13.00
CA GLY A 83 -0.66 -6.15 14.20
C GLY A 83 -1.22 -5.51 15.47
N VAL A 84 -1.57 -4.22 15.40
CA VAL A 84 -2.09 -3.47 16.56
C VAL A 84 -3.44 -4.01 17.02
N VAL A 85 -4.39 -4.20 16.10
CA VAL A 85 -5.72 -4.74 16.43
C VAL A 85 -5.60 -6.16 16.96
N TYR A 86 -4.74 -7.00 16.37
CA TYR A 86 -4.51 -8.33 16.91
C TYR A 86 -4.00 -8.29 18.35
N HIS A 87 -2.90 -7.57 18.62
CA HIS A 87 -2.27 -7.60 19.94
C HIS A 87 -3.05 -6.83 21.01
N LEU A 88 -3.70 -5.71 20.68
CA LEU A 88 -4.37 -4.86 21.66
C LEU A 88 -5.86 -5.18 21.83
N VAL A 89 -6.51 -5.76 20.81
CA VAL A 89 -7.95 -5.98 20.79
C VAL A 89 -8.30 -7.46 20.79
N LEU A 90 -7.75 -8.25 19.85
CA LEU A 90 -8.21 -9.64 19.65
C LEU A 90 -7.52 -10.64 20.60
N ALA A 91 -6.21 -10.49 20.82
CA ALA A 91 -5.43 -11.39 21.68
C ALA A 91 -5.33 -10.89 23.13
N ASN A 92 -5.78 -9.67 23.40
CA ASN A 92 -5.75 -9.07 24.73
C ASN A 92 -6.99 -9.48 25.54
N PRO A 93 -6.85 -10.27 26.61
CA PRO A 93 -7.99 -10.73 27.40
C PRO A 93 -8.72 -9.60 28.16
N ALA A 94 -8.11 -8.42 28.30
CA ALA A 94 -8.76 -7.25 28.88
C ALA A 94 -9.64 -6.46 27.88
N SER A 95 -9.61 -6.83 26.60
CA SER A 95 -10.43 -6.19 25.57
C SER A 95 -11.86 -6.73 25.60
N PRO A 96 -12.89 -5.88 25.44
CA PRO A 96 -14.28 -6.35 25.29
C PRO A 96 -14.50 -7.13 23.98
N PHE A 97 -13.56 -7.06 23.04
CA PHE A 97 -13.60 -7.75 21.76
C PHE A 97 -12.54 -8.85 21.65
N ALA A 98 -12.06 -9.35 22.80
CA ALA A 98 -11.11 -10.45 22.84
C ALA A 98 -11.70 -11.69 22.16
N MET A 99 -10.89 -12.36 21.33
CA MET A 99 -11.23 -13.65 20.76
C MET A 99 -10.52 -14.75 21.54
N ALA A 100 -11.23 -15.87 21.74
CA ALA A 100 -10.64 -17.06 22.32
C ALA A 100 -9.38 -17.45 21.53
N GLN A 101 -8.28 -17.67 22.26
CA GLN A 101 -7.02 -18.09 21.68
C GLN A 101 -6.95 -19.62 21.84
N PRO A 102 -7.30 -20.40 20.80
CA PRO A 102 -7.27 -21.86 20.91
C PRO A 102 -5.84 -22.36 21.10
N ASP A 103 -5.73 -23.57 21.64
CA ASP A 103 -4.48 -24.32 21.63
C ASP A 103 -4.15 -24.68 20.19
N ARG A 104 -3.21 -23.93 19.61
CA ARG A 104 -2.77 -24.10 18.22
C ARG A 104 -1.66 -25.12 18.13
N ALA A 105 -1.71 -25.97 17.11
CA ALA A 105 -0.53 -26.75 16.73
C ALA A 105 0.64 -25.80 16.42
N PHE A 106 1.88 -26.27 16.61
CA PHE A 106 3.08 -25.44 16.46
C PHE A 106 3.13 -24.66 15.13
N GLY A 107 2.77 -25.31 14.02
CA GLY A 107 2.72 -24.67 12.71
C GLY A 107 1.73 -23.49 12.66
N GLU A 108 0.49 -23.70 13.10
CA GLU A 108 -0.54 -22.66 13.10
C GLU A 108 -0.18 -21.50 14.06
N ALA A 109 0.38 -21.82 15.23
CA ALA A 109 0.89 -20.82 16.16
C ALA A 109 1.97 -19.93 15.52
N LEU A 110 2.88 -20.54 14.76
CA LEU A 110 3.92 -19.83 14.03
C LEU A 110 3.33 -19.00 12.89
N GLY A 111 2.39 -19.54 12.12
CA GLY A 111 1.68 -18.82 11.06
C GLY A 111 0.99 -17.56 11.59
N ASN A 112 0.32 -17.69 12.74
CA ASN A 112 -0.30 -16.57 13.44
C ASN A 112 0.72 -15.48 13.86
N GLN A 113 1.91 -15.87 14.35
CA GLN A 113 2.98 -14.91 14.66
C GLN A 113 3.55 -14.23 13.42
N PHE A 114 3.67 -14.94 12.30
CA PHE A 114 4.11 -14.34 11.04
C PHE A 114 3.14 -13.24 10.59
N LEU A 115 1.85 -13.54 10.54
CA LEU A 115 0.82 -12.65 9.99
C LEU A 115 0.50 -11.44 10.88
N HIS A 116 0.64 -11.56 12.20
CA HIS A 116 0.26 -10.52 13.17
C HIS A 116 1.43 -9.83 13.87
N THR A 117 2.65 -10.37 13.77
CA THR A 117 3.83 -9.81 14.46
C THR A 117 4.98 -9.56 13.49
N ILE A 118 5.50 -10.60 12.85
CA ILE A 118 6.73 -10.50 12.05
C ILE A 118 6.51 -9.61 10.82
N VAL A 119 5.48 -9.88 10.02
CA VAL A 119 5.22 -9.10 8.80
C VAL A 119 4.93 -7.62 9.12
N PRO A 120 4.06 -7.26 10.09
CA PRO A 120 3.88 -5.87 10.50
C PRO A 120 5.19 -5.17 10.90
N LEU A 121 6.03 -5.81 11.73
CA LEU A 121 7.30 -5.24 12.18
C LEU A 121 8.28 -5.05 11.01
N LEU A 122 8.38 -6.03 10.11
CA LEU A 122 9.19 -5.91 8.90
C LEU A 122 8.67 -4.75 8.03
N ALA A 123 7.38 -4.67 7.76
CA ALA A 123 6.83 -3.61 6.91
C ALA A 123 7.09 -2.19 7.48
N VAL A 124 6.97 -2.01 8.80
CA VAL A 124 7.33 -0.75 9.47
C VAL A 124 8.83 -0.49 9.35
N ALA A 125 9.68 -1.49 9.57
CA ALA A 125 11.12 -1.35 9.40
C ALA A 125 11.53 -1.03 7.96
N ASP A 126 10.93 -1.67 6.94
CA ASP A 126 11.15 -1.34 5.51
C ASP A 126 10.78 0.11 5.21
N TRP A 127 9.68 0.58 5.81
CA TRP A 127 9.28 1.98 5.73
C TRP A 127 10.29 2.90 6.41
N VAL A 128 10.76 2.61 7.62
CA VAL A 128 11.72 3.43 8.41
C VAL A 128 13.18 3.36 7.91
N LEU A 129 13.59 2.32 7.19
CA LEU A 129 14.98 2.15 6.75
C LEU A 129 15.25 2.62 5.31
N PHE A 130 14.29 2.42 4.41
CA PHE A 130 14.56 2.55 2.97
C PHE A 130 13.85 3.70 2.27
N ASP A 131 12.82 4.28 2.90
CA ASP A 131 12.01 5.32 2.25
C ASP A 131 12.58 6.74 2.41
N ARG A 132 12.29 7.61 1.44
CA ARG A 132 12.67 9.03 1.52
C ARG A 132 11.68 9.77 2.42
N ARG A 133 12.21 10.41 3.47
CA ARG A 133 11.44 11.10 4.52
C ARG A 133 10.84 12.43 4.05
N GLY A 134 9.80 12.88 4.74
CA GLY A 134 9.16 14.18 4.55
C GLY A 134 8.23 14.27 3.33
N ARG A 135 7.78 13.13 2.80
CA ARG A 135 6.91 13.07 1.61
C ARG A 135 5.43 12.86 1.94
N LEU A 136 5.11 12.41 3.16
CA LEU A 136 3.73 12.16 3.57
C LEU A 136 3.00 13.46 3.93
N ARG A 137 1.74 13.53 3.50
CA ARG A 137 0.84 14.66 3.72
C ARG A 137 -0.34 14.20 4.59
N PRO A 138 -0.84 15.04 5.52
CA PRO A 138 -1.96 14.70 6.40
C PRO A 138 -3.21 14.21 5.67
N ARG A 139 -3.49 14.76 4.48
CA ARG A 139 -4.60 14.30 3.62
C ARG A 139 -4.56 12.80 3.30
N TYR A 140 -3.38 12.18 3.28
CA TYR A 140 -3.25 10.75 3.03
C TYR A 140 -3.81 9.92 4.18
N ALA A 141 -3.75 10.38 5.43
CA ALA A 141 -4.34 9.67 6.56
C ALA A 141 -5.86 9.50 6.37
N ALA A 142 -6.55 10.51 5.83
CA ALA A 142 -7.96 10.40 5.48
C ALA A 142 -8.20 9.47 4.28
N TRP A 143 -7.37 9.57 3.23
CA TRP A 143 -7.51 8.72 2.03
C TRP A 143 -7.27 7.25 2.32
N TRP A 144 -6.35 6.94 3.23
CA TRP A 144 -6.06 5.57 3.62
C TRP A 144 -7.21 4.90 4.36
N LEU A 145 -8.16 5.65 4.95
CA LEU A 145 -9.38 5.07 5.51
C LEU A 145 -10.29 4.42 4.45
N ALA A 146 -10.12 4.75 3.17
CA ALA A 146 -10.94 4.17 2.11
C ALA A 146 -10.89 2.64 2.12
N PHE A 147 -9.73 2.04 2.39
CA PHE A 147 -9.59 0.58 2.42
C PHE A 147 -10.22 -0.06 3.67
N PRO A 148 -9.95 0.37 4.92
CA PRO A 148 -10.69 -0.12 6.09
C PRO A 148 -12.20 0.09 6.03
N LEU A 149 -12.68 1.23 5.50
CA LEU A 149 -14.12 1.49 5.34
C LEU A 149 -14.74 0.62 4.24
N GLY A 150 -14.02 0.41 3.13
CA GLY A 150 -14.43 -0.55 2.10
C GLY A 150 -14.49 -1.98 2.64
N TYR A 151 -13.51 -2.36 3.47
CA TYR A 151 -13.51 -3.65 4.17
C TYR A 151 -14.71 -3.78 5.12
N LEU A 152 -15.03 -2.75 5.89
CA LEU A 152 -16.21 -2.74 6.76
C LEU A 152 -17.48 -3.00 5.93
N GLY A 153 -17.67 -2.27 4.83
CA GLY A 153 -18.81 -2.48 3.93
C GLY A 153 -18.87 -3.92 3.40
N PHE A 154 -17.74 -4.46 2.93
CA PHE A 154 -17.62 -5.85 2.51
C PHE A 154 -18.00 -6.84 3.63
N ALA A 155 -17.47 -6.65 4.84
CA ALA A 155 -17.67 -7.55 5.96
C ALA A 155 -19.13 -7.54 6.44
N LEU A 156 -19.79 -6.38 6.42
CA LEU A 156 -21.21 -6.26 6.76
C LEU A 156 -22.11 -6.93 5.72
N VAL A 157 -21.87 -6.68 4.43
CA VAL A 157 -22.62 -7.36 3.34
C VAL A 157 -22.41 -8.88 3.41
N ARG A 158 -21.18 -9.33 3.65
CA ARG A 158 -20.91 -10.76 3.83
C ARG A 158 -21.65 -11.31 5.04
N GLY A 159 -21.59 -10.64 6.18
CA GLY A 159 -22.27 -11.04 7.41
C GLY A 159 -23.78 -11.22 7.20
N LEU A 160 -24.41 -10.34 6.43
CA LEU A 160 -25.81 -10.48 6.02
C LEU A 160 -26.11 -11.72 5.16
N VAL A 161 -25.17 -12.13 4.31
CA VAL A 161 -25.37 -13.23 3.36
C VAL A 161 -25.07 -14.60 3.98
N VAL A 162 -24.06 -14.69 4.85
CA VAL A 162 -23.57 -15.97 5.40
C VAL A 162 -23.73 -16.10 6.92
N ASP A 163 -24.39 -15.13 7.55
CA ASP A 163 -24.67 -15.08 9.00
C ASP A 163 -23.42 -15.31 9.88
N ARG A 164 -22.29 -14.75 9.44
CA ARG A 164 -21.02 -14.84 10.16
C ARG A 164 -20.14 -13.64 9.88
N TYR A 165 -19.83 -12.88 10.93
CA TYR A 165 -18.90 -11.76 10.85
C TYR A 165 -17.46 -12.20 11.12
N PRO A 166 -16.45 -11.58 10.46
CA PRO A 166 -15.05 -11.93 10.71
C PRO A 166 -14.52 -11.52 12.10
N TYR A 167 -15.12 -10.50 12.72
CA TYR A 167 -14.63 -9.95 13.99
C TYR A 167 -15.80 -9.55 14.90
N PRO A 168 -15.66 -9.71 16.23
CA PRO A 168 -16.72 -9.40 17.19
C PRO A 168 -17.08 -7.90 17.21
N PHE A 169 -16.10 -7.02 16.98
CA PHE A 169 -16.35 -5.57 16.96
C PHE A 169 -17.14 -5.06 15.74
N ILE A 170 -17.45 -5.94 14.77
CA ILE A 170 -18.35 -5.64 13.65
C ILE A 170 -19.50 -6.65 13.55
N ASP A 171 -19.70 -7.47 14.58
CA ASP A 171 -20.75 -8.48 14.59
C ASP A 171 -22.10 -7.83 14.90
N ALA A 172 -22.93 -7.66 13.87
CA ALA A 172 -24.24 -7.05 14.03
C ALA A 172 -25.25 -7.99 14.73
N GLY A 173 -24.98 -9.30 14.77
CA GLY A 173 -25.80 -10.26 15.51
C GLY A 173 -25.62 -10.13 17.02
N GLU A 174 -24.38 -9.84 17.47
CA GLU A 174 -24.08 -9.62 18.88
C GLU A 174 -24.28 -8.16 19.32
N LEU A 175 -23.85 -7.19 18.52
CA LEU A 175 -23.82 -5.77 18.89
C LEU A 175 -25.05 -4.98 18.42
N GLY A 176 -25.82 -5.52 17.47
CA GLY A 176 -26.76 -4.72 16.68
C GLY A 176 -26.05 -3.68 15.80
N TYR A 177 -26.81 -3.04 14.90
CA TYR A 177 -26.23 -2.03 13.99
C TYR A 177 -25.75 -0.76 14.71
N ASP A 178 -26.39 -0.38 15.82
CA ASP A 178 -25.97 0.76 16.63
C ASP A 178 -24.59 0.50 17.27
N GLY A 179 -24.39 -0.68 17.85
CA GLY A 179 -23.11 -1.08 18.43
C GLY A 179 -22.01 -1.20 17.36
N VAL A 180 -22.33 -1.76 16.19
CA VAL A 180 -21.41 -1.78 15.04
C VAL A 180 -21.05 -0.36 14.58
N ALA A 181 -22.00 0.58 14.55
CA ALA A 181 -21.74 1.96 14.17
C ALA A 181 -20.78 2.65 15.14
N VAL A 182 -20.97 2.45 16.46
CA VAL A 182 -20.07 2.98 17.50
C VAL A 182 -18.66 2.39 17.33
N SER A 183 -18.55 1.08 17.18
CA SER A 183 -17.26 0.40 16.93
C SER A 183 -16.59 0.93 15.66
N ALA A 184 -17.34 1.08 14.57
CA ALA A 184 -16.84 1.58 13.30
C ALA A 184 -16.26 2.99 13.43
N VAL A 185 -16.95 3.91 14.11
CA VAL A 185 -16.47 5.28 14.36
C VAL A 185 -15.20 5.25 15.21
N PHE A 186 -15.17 4.44 16.28
CA PHE A 186 -14.00 4.29 17.14
C PHE A 186 -12.78 3.80 16.36
N PHE A 187 -12.90 2.72 15.59
CA PHE A 187 -11.80 2.17 14.80
C PHE A 187 -11.39 3.10 13.66
N ALA A 188 -12.34 3.75 12.97
CA ALA A 188 -12.02 4.73 11.93
C ALA A 188 -11.20 5.90 12.51
N ALA A 189 -11.57 6.42 13.68
CA ALA A 189 -10.82 7.45 14.37
C ALA A 189 -9.42 6.95 14.78
N ALA A 190 -9.32 5.76 15.36
CA ALA A 190 -8.04 5.17 15.76
C ALA A 190 -7.10 4.96 14.57
N PHE A 191 -7.60 4.42 13.46
CA PHE A 191 -6.82 4.20 12.23
C PHE A 191 -6.41 5.51 11.57
N TRP A 192 -7.27 6.52 11.61
CA TRP A 192 -6.95 7.86 11.14
C TRP A 192 -5.82 8.49 11.97
N LEU A 193 -5.90 8.42 13.29
CA LEU A 193 -4.86 8.90 14.20
C LEU A 193 -3.54 8.14 13.99
N LEU A 194 -3.59 6.83 13.77
CA LEU A 194 -2.42 6.03 13.41
C LEU A 194 -1.83 6.49 12.06
N GLY A 195 -2.66 6.78 11.06
CA GLY A 195 -2.22 7.37 9.80
C GLY A 195 -1.55 8.75 9.99
N LEU A 196 -2.10 9.59 10.87
CA LEU A 196 -1.50 10.88 11.23
C LEU A 196 -0.17 10.70 11.96
N LEU A 197 -0.03 9.68 12.82
CA LEU A 197 1.23 9.33 13.47
C LEU A 197 2.31 8.99 12.42
N PHE A 198 1.97 8.18 11.41
CA PHE A 198 2.89 7.88 10.29
C PHE A 198 3.32 9.16 9.55
N VAL A 199 2.37 10.06 9.27
CA VAL A 199 2.66 11.36 8.64
C VAL A 199 3.57 12.21 9.53
N ALA A 200 3.33 12.25 10.83
CA ALA A 200 4.12 13.02 11.79
C ALA A 200 5.56 12.49 11.89
N VAL A 201 5.72 11.16 12.03
CA VAL A 201 7.03 10.50 12.07
C VAL A 201 7.82 10.73 10.78
N ASP A 202 7.18 10.60 9.62
CA ASP A 202 7.83 10.86 8.33
C ASP A 202 8.35 12.30 8.21
N ARG A 203 7.54 13.27 8.64
CA ARG A 203 7.92 14.68 8.63
C ARG A 203 9.02 14.99 9.63
N LEU A 204 8.96 14.44 10.83
CA LEU A 204 10.00 14.62 11.86
C LEU A 204 11.34 14.07 11.38
N LEU A 205 11.36 12.86 10.82
CA LEU A 205 12.56 12.26 10.27
C LEU A 205 13.08 12.98 9.02
N GLY A 206 12.20 13.67 8.28
CA GLY A 206 12.56 14.49 7.11
C GLY A 206 13.08 15.88 7.45
N ARG A 207 12.82 16.37 8.68
CA ARG A 207 13.23 17.69 9.16
C ARG A 207 14.66 17.77 9.69
N ARG A 208 15.45 16.68 9.64
CA ARG A 208 16.85 16.72 10.07
C ARG A 208 17.57 17.88 9.36
N PRO A 209 18.02 18.91 10.10
CA PRO A 209 18.69 20.05 9.50
C PRO A 209 19.91 19.55 8.75
N ALA A 210 20.06 19.97 7.50
CA ALA A 210 21.37 20.08 6.91
C ALA A 210 22.13 21.13 7.73
N GLY A 211 22.74 20.69 8.84
CA GLY A 211 23.56 21.51 9.71
C GLY A 211 24.79 21.95 8.94
N ARG A 212 24.68 23.12 8.30
CA ARG A 212 25.62 24.24 8.37
C ARG A 212 27.10 23.82 8.51
N LEU A 213 27.67 23.27 7.44
CA LEU A 213 29.09 23.44 7.10
C LEU A 213 29.18 24.36 5.88
N VAL A 214 28.53 25.53 5.95
CA VAL A 214 28.87 26.65 5.06
C VAL A 214 30.01 27.39 5.74
N ALA A 215 31.21 27.01 5.33
CA ALA A 215 32.39 27.85 5.16
C ALA A 215 32.50 29.08 6.07
N ALA A 216 33.22 28.93 7.18
CA ALA A 216 34.12 29.99 7.60
C ALA A 216 35.42 29.84 6.77
N THR A 217 35.40 30.26 5.51
CA THR A 217 36.64 30.57 4.81
C THR A 217 37.04 31.98 5.23
N PRO A 218 38.23 32.20 5.81
CA PRO A 218 38.69 33.53 6.14
C PRO A 218 38.77 34.35 4.85
N ALA A 219 38.24 35.57 4.88
CA ALA A 219 38.50 36.54 3.82
C ALA A 219 39.99 36.89 3.84
N THR A 220 40.78 36.24 2.98
CA THR A 220 42.10 36.74 2.60
C THR A 220 41.87 37.95 1.73
N SER A 221 41.91 39.14 2.33
CA SER A 221 42.06 40.40 1.62
C SER A 221 43.44 40.42 0.97
N ALA A 222 43.50 40.03 -0.31
CA ALA A 222 44.65 40.23 -1.16
C ALA A 222 44.59 41.65 -1.78
N THR A 223 45.68 42.34 -1.55
CA THR A 223 46.09 43.67 -2.00
C THR A 223 46.38 43.69 -3.52
N GLY A 224 45.99 44.78 -4.21
CA GLY A 224 46.85 45.44 -5.22
C GLY A 224 46.56 45.29 -6.72
N ALA A 225 46.74 46.43 -7.43
CA ALA A 225 46.89 46.70 -8.88
C ALA A 225 45.57 46.75 -9.71
N SER A 226 45.09 47.91 -10.19
CA SER A 226 45.59 48.78 -11.30
C SER A 226 45.90 47.97 -12.58
N GLY A 227 45.49 48.30 -13.80
CA GLY A 227 44.68 49.31 -14.47
C GLY A 227 44.65 48.93 -15.98
N SER A 228 44.06 49.75 -16.86
CA SER A 228 44.01 49.60 -18.34
C SER A 228 42.89 48.66 -18.86
N ALA A 229 42.06 48.96 -19.87
CA ALA A 229 42.05 49.98 -20.92
C ALA A 229 40.61 50.26 -21.40
N ARG A 230 40.39 51.45 -22.00
CA ARG A 230 39.22 51.84 -22.80
C ARG A 230 39.41 51.45 -24.28
N SER A 231 38.27 51.36 -25.00
CA SER A 231 38.04 51.67 -26.45
C SER A 231 37.23 50.53 -27.10
N ALA A 232 35.93 50.64 -27.40
CA ALA A 232 35.18 51.50 -28.33
C ALA A 232 35.16 50.99 -29.80
N GLY A 233 33.93 50.88 -30.34
CA GLY A 233 33.58 50.73 -31.78
C GLY A 233 33.56 49.30 -32.30
N THR A 234 32.69 48.85 -33.22
CA THR A 234 31.68 49.53 -34.06
C THR A 234 30.88 48.45 -34.81
N ALA A 235 29.62 48.75 -35.15
CA ALA A 235 28.87 48.34 -36.35
C ALA A 235 28.42 46.87 -36.56
N ASP A 236 27.10 46.79 -36.75
CA ASP A 236 26.21 45.72 -37.26
C ASP A 236 26.12 45.83 -38.82
N PRO A 237 25.19 45.18 -39.55
CA PRO A 237 24.97 43.75 -39.82
C PRO A 237 25.00 43.42 -41.34
N ALA A 238 25.05 42.15 -41.74
CA ALA A 238 24.60 41.73 -43.08
C ALA A 238 24.37 40.21 -43.22
N SER A 239 23.10 39.83 -43.42
CA SER A 239 22.61 39.08 -44.61
C SER A 239 21.63 37.92 -44.32
N PRO A 240 20.69 37.66 -45.26
CA PRO A 240 19.42 36.98 -45.00
C PRO A 240 19.34 35.57 -45.61
N GLY A 241 18.37 34.77 -45.15
CA GLY A 241 17.90 33.56 -45.82
C GLY A 241 16.52 33.20 -45.23
N THR A 242 15.41 33.48 -45.95
CA THR A 242 14.64 32.52 -46.77
C THR A 242 14.33 31.21 -46.04
N ALA A 243 13.15 30.60 -46.00
CA ALA A 243 11.78 30.83 -46.47
C ALA A 243 11.04 29.53 -46.06
N SER A 244 9.83 29.63 -45.49
CA SER A 244 8.85 28.54 -45.34
C SER A 244 8.39 28.02 -46.73
N PRO A 245 7.69 26.87 -46.92
CA PRO A 245 6.55 26.39 -46.09
C PRO A 245 6.28 24.87 -45.95
N ASP A 246 5.37 24.58 -45.01
CA ASP A 246 4.37 23.49 -44.89
C ASP A 246 3.65 23.11 -46.23
N PRO A 247 2.64 22.18 -46.34
CA PRO A 247 1.90 21.34 -45.34
C PRO A 247 1.56 19.90 -45.84
N ALA A 248 0.62 19.24 -45.14
CA ALA A 248 -0.38 18.24 -45.62
C ALA A 248 0.01 16.75 -45.48
N ALA A 249 -0.88 15.78 -45.20
CA ALA A 249 -2.29 15.71 -44.80
C ALA A 249 -2.58 14.25 -44.36
N SER A 250 -3.61 14.04 -43.53
CA SER A 250 -4.32 12.75 -43.32
C SER A 250 -5.16 12.39 -44.57
N PRO A 251 -6.08 11.38 -44.62
CA PRO A 251 -6.46 10.29 -43.70
C PRO A 251 -6.66 8.92 -44.41
N GLY A 252 -7.13 7.88 -43.70
CA GLY A 252 -7.58 6.62 -44.33
C GLY A 252 -8.43 5.76 -43.40
N ALA A 253 -9.68 5.55 -43.79
CA ALA A 253 -10.76 4.88 -43.06
C ALA A 253 -11.11 3.51 -43.68
N GLY A 254 -11.92 2.72 -42.96
CA GLY A 254 -12.72 1.59 -43.48
C GLY A 254 -12.35 0.25 -42.84
N GLY A 255 -13.26 -0.62 -42.40
CA GLY A 255 -14.73 -0.65 -42.44
C GLY A 255 -15.19 -2.08 -42.12
N SER A 256 -16.31 -2.21 -41.40
CA SER A 256 -17.38 -3.26 -41.41
C SER A 256 -16.97 -4.76 -41.42
N VAL A 257 -17.63 -5.67 -40.70
CA VAL A 257 -18.97 -6.24 -41.00
C VAL A 257 -19.36 -7.22 -39.87
N LEU A 258 -20.62 -7.18 -39.43
CA LEU A 258 -21.35 -8.27 -38.74
C LEU A 258 -22.26 -8.97 -39.77
N PRO A 259 -22.59 -10.27 -39.63
CA PRO A 259 -23.94 -10.58 -39.13
C PRO A 259 -24.07 -11.90 -38.31
N THR A 260 -25.10 -11.95 -37.45
CA THR A 260 -25.77 -13.10 -36.80
C THR A 260 -26.74 -13.82 -37.79
N PRO A 261 -27.64 -14.77 -37.41
CA PRO A 261 -27.75 -15.75 -36.29
C PRO A 261 -28.08 -17.20 -36.79
N ARG A 262 -28.23 -18.20 -35.89
CA ARG A 262 -29.23 -19.31 -35.99
C ARG A 262 -29.37 -20.14 -34.69
N ARG A 263 -30.63 -20.33 -34.28
CA ARG A 263 -31.26 -21.39 -33.42
C ARG A 263 -32.33 -22.06 -34.33
N PRO A 264 -33.14 -23.09 -33.96
CA PRO A 264 -33.26 -23.99 -32.78
C PRO A 264 -33.22 -25.50 -33.20
N ALA A 265 -33.37 -26.55 -32.38
CA ALA A 265 -34.58 -27.12 -31.73
C ALA A 265 -34.14 -28.39 -30.94
N ASP A 266 -34.62 -28.60 -29.71
CA ASP A 266 -35.68 -29.54 -29.26
C ASP A 266 -35.24 -31.01 -29.07
N ASP A 267 -35.57 -31.53 -27.88
CA ASP A 267 -35.93 -32.91 -27.46
C ASP A 267 -35.93 -32.87 -25.89
N ALA A 268 -37.07 -32.86 -25.17
CA ALA A 268 -37.94 -34.00 -24.78
C ALA A 268 -37.10 -35.17 -24.20
N GLU A 269 -37.32 -35.82 -23.05
CA GLU A 269 -38.42 -36.14 -22.12
C GLU A 269 -37.77 -36.29 -20.71
N GLY A 270 -38.43 -36.04 -19.57
CA GLY A 270 -39.42 -36.92 -18.94
C GLY A 270 -38.78 -37.87 -17.90
N ALA A 271 -39.04 -37.66 -16.60
CA ALA A 271 -39.24 -38.74 -15.61
C ALA A 271 -39.46 -38.19 -14.19
N SER A 272 -40.67 -38.44 -13.70
CA SER A 272 -41.17 -38.29 -12.35
C SER A 272 -40.87 -39.52 -11.47
N THR A 273 -40.37 -39.31 -10.25
CA THR A 273 -40.57 -40.15 -9.04
C THR A 273 -39.94 -39.37 -7.87
N GLY A 274 -40.58 -39.02 -6.75
CA GLY A 274 -41.71 -39.61 -6.06
C GLY A 274 -41.25 -40.74 -5.14
N LEU A 275 -40.82 -40.44 -3.90
CA LEU A 275 -41.07 -41.22 -2.67
C LEU A 275 -40.30 -40.65 -1.46
N ARG A 276 -41.09 -40.29 -0.43
CA ARG A 276 -40.84 -40.27 1.04
C ARG A 276 -39.67 -39.48 1.62
#